data_AF-A0A7Y0MF31-F1
#
_entry.id   AF-A0A7Y0MF31-F1
#
_cell.length_a   1.000
_cell.length_b   1.000
_cell.length_c   1.000
_cell.angle_alpha   90.00
_cell.angle_beta   90.00
_cell.angle_gamma   90.00
#
_symmetry.space_group_name_H-M   'P 1'
#
loop_
_entity.id
_entity.type
_entity.pdbx_description
1 polymer ?
#
loop_
_entity_poly.entity_id
_entity_poly.type
_entity_poly.pdbx_seq_one_letter_code
_entity_poly.pdbx_strand_id
1 'polypeptide(L)'
;MAARRKANLLLAAILLPITVLTLIGMIALWPSGERTGVAVTDPYATAPGVTFDVGTVQRVAIETCPSSAAAVEAGAEAQECMVAYTQPDAGGSPLQVEVTPEIAQSRGVEAGDKIRYLNLSEIMPGQPGTFIFVDFVRSIPIVLLAVLYAVVVVSVARWRGFRAMLGLVGGFIVMAQFILPGLVEGKPPLLLGLIGSIVIMVGVLYFAHGFSARTSTALLGTLFGLGITAVMSAWATDAAYLTGVGDEDTYQLVNMGGQMSLSGIIMCGLIISGLGVLNDVTITQSSAVWEMYELAPGASAKRLFTGAMRVGRDHIASTVYTIAFAYAGAALPVLILVSLYERPLFDTLTSGELAEEIVRTLVGSIGLVLAIPVTTLIAVLVVKATGIRRTDEVTVGVAGGEALAMAGIDRGQAAERAHLTNDGGSSPGHELPTGHGPSTQHELPTRRGRRRAEEA
;
A
#
# COMPACT_ATOMS: atom_id res chain seq x y z
N MET A 1 10.56 31.71 -20.60
CA MET A 1 11.45 30.53 -20.74
C MET A 1 12.55 30.45 -19.67
N ALA A 2 13.24 31.55 -19.30
CA ALA A 2 14.33 31.51 -18.32
C ALA A 2 13.92 31.05 -16.90
N ALA A 3 12.76 31.47 -16.38
CA ALA A 3 12.28 31.08 -15.04
C ALA A 3 11.95 29.58 -14.93
N ARG A 4 11.28 29.02 -15.96
CA ARG A 4 11.02 27.58 -16.09
C ARG A 4 12.31 26.76 -16.17
N ARG A 5 13.31 27.24 -16.92
CA ARG A 5 14.63 26.60 -17.00
C ARG A 5 15.34 26.64 -15.64
N LYS A 6 15.29 27.77 -14.92
CA LYS A 6 15.88 27.92 -13.58
C LYS A 6 15.23 26.99 -12.55
N ALA A 7 13.91 26.88 -12.52
CA ALA A 7 13.21 26.00 -11.56
C ALA A 7 13.50 24.51 -11.80
N ASN A 8 13.49 24.06 -13.06
CA ASN A 8 13.89 22.69 -13.38
C ASN A 8 15.38 22.43 -13.05
N LEU A 9 16.23 23.44 -13.24
CA LEU A 9 17.66 23.36 -12.94
C LEU A 9 17.91 23.34 -11.43
N LEU A 10 17.11 24.06 -10.63
CA LEU A 10 17.14 23.98 -9.16
C LEU A 10 16.67 22.62 -8.66
N LEU A 11 15.57 22.08 -9.19
CA LEU A 11 15.10 20.73 -8.85
C LEU A 11 16.17 19.68 -9.18
N ALA A 12 16.77 19.77 -10.36
CA ALA A 12 17.88 18.89 -10.75
C ALA A 12 19.11 19.09 -9.85
N ALA A 13 19.46 20.32 -9.50
CA ALA A 13 20.60 20.64 -8.64
C ALA A 13 20.44 20.09 -7.20
N ILE A 14 19.22 19.81 -6.75
CA ILE A 14 18.96 19.17 -5.45
C ILE A 14 18.85 17.65 -5.61
N LEU A 15 18.07 17.17 -6.58
CA LEU A 15 17.78 15.74 -6.72
C LEU A 15 18.95 14.95 -7.31
N LEU A 16 19.72 15.53 -8.21
CA LEU A 16 20.88 14.85 -8.80
C LEU A 16 21.97 14.51 -7.76
N PRO A 17 22.44 15.42 -6.89
CA PRO A 17 23.42 15.05 -5.87
C PRO A 17 22.85 14.06 -4.85
N ILE A 18 21.56 14.16 -4.49
CA ILE A 18 20.92 13.17 -3.60
C ILE A 18 20.93 11.79 -4.27
N THR A 19 20.45 11.69 -5.50
CA THR A 19 20.41 10.40 -6.23
C THR A 19 21.81 9.82 -6.42
N VAL A 20 22.81 10.64 -6.75
CA VAL A 20 24.21 10.19 -6.85
C VAL A 20 24.72 9.69 -5.50
N LEU A 21 24.47 10.43 -4.41
CA LEU A 21 24.88 10.02 -3.06
C LEU A 21 24.16 8.73 -2.63
N THR A 22 22.89 8.57 -2.96
CA THR A 22 22.13 7.34 -2.72
C THR A 22 22.71 6.18 -3.50
N LEU A 23 23.08 6.35 -4.77
CA LEU A 23 23.70 5.29 -5.58
C LEU A 23 25.09 4.92 -5.03
N ILE A 24 25.90 5.89 -4.62
CA ILE A 24 27.17 5.63 -3.94
C ILE A 24 26.94 4.85 -2.65
N GLY A 25 25.95 5.25 -1.85
CA GLY A 25 25.56 4.54 -0.63
C GLY A 25 25.07 3.11 -0.92
N MET A 26 24.28 2.92 -1.98
CA MET A 26 23.80 1.61 -2.40
C MET A 26 24.95 0.70 -2.84
N ILE A 27 25.93 1.23 -3.58
CA ILE A 27 27.13 0.51 -3.99
C ILE A 27 28.00 0.17 -2.77
N ALA A 28 28.20 1.11 -1.86
CA ALA A 28 28.98 0.91 -0.64
C ALA A 28 28.34 -0.12 0.31
N LEU A 29 27.00 -0.14 0.38
CA LEU A 29 26.23 -1.09 1.16
C LEU A 29 25.81 -2.31 0.35
N TRP A 30 26.28 -2.50 -0.89
CA TRP A 30 25.82 -3.60 -1.73
C TRP A 30 26.20 -4.95 -1.12
N PRO A 31 25.25 -5.88 -0.89
CA PRO A 31 25.54 -7.15 -0.25
C PRO A 31 26.57 -7.95 -1.03
N SER A 32 27.59 -8.49 -0.35
CA SER A 32 28.65 -9.29 -1.00
C SER A 32 28.10 -10.63 -1.49
N GLY A 33 26.95 -11.06 -0.98
CA GLY A 33 26.38 -12.37 -1.24
C GLY A 33 27.06 -13.49 -0.43
N GLU A 34 28.03 -13.15 0.41
CA GLU A 34 28.64 -14.10 1.34
C GLU A 34 27.68 -14.34 2.51
N ARG A 35 27.05 -15.51 2.53
CA ARG A 35 26.27 -16.00 3.67
C ARG A 35 27.15 -16.65 4.74
N THR A 36 28.44 -16.30 4.78
CA THR A 36 29.42 -16.91 5.68
C THR A 36 29.12 -16.50 7.12
N GLY A 37 28.69 -17.46 7.95
CA GLY A 37 28.35 -17.24 9.36
C GLY A 37 26.86 -17.29 9.67
N VAL A 38 26.00 -17.29 8.65
CA VAL A 38 24.58 -17.64 8.80
C VAL A 38 24.41 -19.04 8.23
N ALA A 39 24.57 -20.05 9.08
CA ALA A 39 24.08 -21.37 8.76
C ALA A 39 22.55 -21.29 8.74
N VAL A 40 21.99 -20.85 7.61
CA VAL A 40 20.58 -21.00 7.34
C VAL A 40 20.36 -22.51 7.14
N THR A 41 20.28 -23.25 8.24
CA THR A 41 19.36 -24.39 8.28
C THR A 41 18.02 -23.77 7.98
N ASP A 42 17.57 -23.96 6.73
CA ASP A 42 16.20 -23.67 6.36
C ASP A 42 15.32 -24.21 7.52
N PRO A 43 14.38 -23.43 8.06
CA PRO A 43 13.47 -23.93 9.09
C PRO A 43 12.67 -25.15 8.60
N TYR A 44 12.63 -25.31 7.27
CA TYR A 44 12.18 -26.47 6.51
C TYR A 44 13.35 -27.26 5.86
N ALA A 45 14.62 -26.95 6.14
CA ALA A 45 15.73 -27.88 5.89
C ALA A 45 15.53 -28.99 6.88
N THR A 46 14.86 -30.00 6.38
CA THR A 46 14.64 -31.18 7.12
C THR A 46 15.94 -31.97 7.18
N ALA A 47 16.12 -32.77 8.23
CA ALA A 47 17.31 -33.59 8.38
C ALA A 47 17.58 -34.40 7.09
N PRO A 48 18.84 -34.75 6.76
CA PRO A 48 19.14 -35.56 5.58
C PRO A 48 18.21 -36.78 5.50
N GLY A 49 17.44 -36.89 4.42
CA GLY A 49 16.44 -37.95 4.22
C GLY A 49 14.97 -37.54 4.46
N VAL A 50 14.71 -36.26 4.73
CA VAL A 50 13.34 -35.73 4.76
C VAL A 50 13.15 -34.74 3.62
N THR A 51 11.96 -34.73 3.02
CA THR A 51 11.60 -33.78 1.95
C THR A 51 10.21 -33.17 2.19
N PHE A 52 9.94 -32.04 1.54
CA PHE A 52 8.59 -31.50 1.39
C PHE A 52 8.08 -31.80 -0.01
N ASP A 53 7.07 -32.65 -0.10
CA ASP A 53 6.47 -33.07 -1.35
C ASP A 53 5.04 -32.53 -1.47
N VAL A 54 4.49 -32.61 -2.69
CA VAL A 54 3.14 -32.15 -3.00
C VAL A 54 2.33 -33.30 -3.58
N GLY A 55 1.06 -33.36 -3.22
CA GLY A 55 0.12 -34.30 -3.81
C GLY A 55 -1.32 -33.83 -3.76
N THR A 56 -2.17 -34.58 -4.45
CA THR A 56 -3.61 -34.31 -4.54
C THR A 56 -4.38 -35.34 -3.72
N VAL A 57 -5.22 -34.86 -2.82
CA VAL A 57 -6.03 -35.71 -1.93
C VAL A 57 -7.14 -36.39 -2.74
N GLN A 58 -7.20 -37.72 -2.69
CA GLN A 58 -8.22 -38.51 -3.36
C GLN A 58 -9.44 -38.75 -2.48
N ARG A 59 -9.19 -39.03 -1.19
CA ARG A 59 -10.22 -39.21 -0.17
C ARG A 59 -9.64 -38.96 1.21
N VAL A 60 -10.53 -38.71 2.17
CA VAL A 60 -10.19 -38.49 3.57
C VAL A 60 -11.03 -39.42 4.43
N ALA A 61 -10.45 -39.95 5.49
CA ALA A 61 -11.13 -40.78 6.47
C ALA A 61 -10.68 -40.40 7.89
N ILE A 62 -11.55 -40.59 8.88
CA ILE A 62 -11.14 -40.61 10.29
C ILE A 62 -10.88 -42.06 10.64
N GLU A 63 -9.63 -42.38 10.96
CA GLU A 63 -9.18 -43.74 11.26
C GLU A 63 -8.00 -43.69 12.24
N THR A 64 -7.49 -44.86 12.63
CA THR A 64 -6.30 -44.94 13.48
C THR A 64 -5.12 -44.24 12.81
N CYS A 65 -4.50 -43.29 13.53
CA CYS A 65 -3.36 -42.54 13.02
C CYS A 65 -2.24 -43.50 12.61
N PRO A 66 -1.71 -43.39 11.38
CA PRO A 66 -0.60 -44.22 10.95
C PRO A 66 0.60 -44.14 11.89
N SER A 67 0.87 -42.98 12.49
CA SER A 67 1.91 -42.80 13.51
C SER A 67 1.69 -43.64 14.79
N SER A 68 0.44 -43.94 15.14
CA SER A 68 0.06 -44.69 16.33
C SER A 68 0.02 -46.21 16.13
N ALA A 69 0.13 -46.70 14.89
CA ALA A 69 -0.06 -48.12 14.56
C ALA A 69 0.88 -49.05 15.36
N ALA A 70 2.16 -48.68 15.49
CA ALA A 70 3.13 -49.46 16.28
C ALA A 70 2.82 -49.45 17.79
N ALA A 71 2.25 -48.36 18.32
CA ALA A 71 1.83 -48.27 19.71
C ALA A 71 0.59 -49.16 19.98
N VAL A 72 -0.35 -49.20 19.03
CA VAL A 72 -1.51 -50.10 19.07
C VAL A 72 -1.09 -51.56 19.05
N GLU A 73 -0.11 -51.93 18.23
CA GLU A 73 0.47 -53.29 18.23
C GLU A 73 1.13 -53.65 19.58
N ALA A 74 1.66 -52.65 20.30
CA ALA A 74 2.21 -52.80 21.64
C ALA A 74 1.15 -52.77 22.77
N GLY A 75 -0.15 -52.70 22.43
CA GLY A 75 -1.26 -52.71 23.38
C GLY A 75 -1.68 -51.36 23.94
N ALA A 76 -1.23 -50.24 23.35
CA ALA A 76 -1.71 -48.91 23.68
C ALA A 76 -3.06 -48.59 23.03
N GLU A 77 -3.76 -47.56 23.52
CA GLU A 77 -5.01 -47.10 22.92
C GLU A 77 -4.77 -46.52 21.51
N ALA A 78 -5.67 -46.83 20.58
CA ALA A 78 -5.63 -46.31 19.21
C ALA A 78 -6.03 -44.84 19.20
N GLN A 79 -5.13 -43.98 18.71
CA GLN A 79 -5.44 -42.58 18.49
C GLN A 79 -6.11 -42.43 17.13
N GLU A 80 -7.30 -41.83 17.10
CA GLU A 80 -7.98 -41.49 15.85
C GLU A 80 -7.55 -40.12 15.34
N CYS A 81 -7.32 -40.01 14.04
CA CYS A 81 -7.13 -38.72 13.37
C CYS A 81 -7.62 -38.77 11.92
N MET A 82 -7.66 -37.59 11.32
CA MET A 82 -7.97 -37.44 9.92
C MET A 82 -6.76 -37.88 9.08
N VAL A 83 -6.98 -38.87 8.21
CA VAL A 83 -5.99 -39.38 7.26
C VAL A 83 -6.40 -39.02 5.84
N ALA A 84 -5.53 -38.29 5.15
CA ALA A 84 -5.72 -37.90 3.76
C ALA A 84 -4.96 -38.85 2.83
N TYR A 85 -5.71 -39.62 2.05
CA TYR A 85 -5.16 -40.50 1.02
C TYR A 85 -4.76 -39.67 -0.19
N THR A 86 -3.47 -39.41 -0.32
CA THR A 86 -2.91 -38.39 -1.20
C THR A 86 -2.13 -39.03 -2.33
N GLN A 87 -2.47 -38.69 -3.56
CA GLN A 87 -1.72 -39.07 -4.75
C GLN A 87 -0.54 -38.11 -4.93
N PRO A 88 0.72 -38.57 -4.86
CA PRO A 88 1.87 -37.69 -5.06
C PRO A 88 1.90 -37.15 -6.50
N ASP A 89 2.27 -35.87 -6.66
CA ASP A 89 2.45 -35.26 -7.97
C ASP A 89 3.66 -35.88 -8.73
N ALA A 90 4.65 -36.41 -7.99
CA ALA A 90 5.77 -37.16 -8.54
C ALA A 90 5.39 -38.55 -9.08
N GLY A 91 4.14 -38.99 -8.90
CA GLY A 91 3.67 -40.34 -9.23
C GLY A 91 3.92 -41.33 -8.09
N GLY A 92 3.36 -42.55 -8.24
CA GLY A 92 3.42 -43.60 -7.22
C GLY A 92 2.04 -44.03 -6.72
N SER A 93 2.00 -44.85 -5.68
CA SER A 93 0.75 -45.24 -5.01
C SER A 93 0.24 -44.14 -4.08
N PRO A 94 -1.08 -44.08 -3.81
CA PRO A 94 -1.63 -43.18 -2.80
C PRO A 94 -0.96 -43.37 -1.44
N LEU A 95 -0.57 -42.27 -0.81
CA LEU A 95 0.08 -42.21 0.50
C LEU A 95 -0.96 -41.85 1.57
N GLN A 96 -0.78 -42.36 2.77
CA GLN A 96 -1.58 -41.95 3.93
C GLN A 96 -0.89 -40.77 4.61
N VAL A 97 -1.42 -39.58 4.38
CA VAL A 97 -0.91 -38.35 5.00
C VAL A 97 -1.72 -38.07 6.26
N GLU A 98 -1.04 -38.03 7.41
CA GLU A 98 -1.65 -37.72 8.70
C GLU A 98 -1.90 -36.21 8.80
N VAL A 99 -3.15 -35.82 9.06
CA VAL A 99 -3.56 -34.41 9.19
C VAL A 99 -3.50 -34.00 10.65
N THR A 100 -2.84 -32.88 10.94
CA THR A 100 -2.71 -32.41 12.33
C THR A 100 -4.06 -32.02 12.94
N PRO A 101 -4.23 -32.15 14.27
CA PRO A 101 -5.50 -31.85 14.92
C PRO A 101 -6.02 -30.44 14.68
N GLU A 102 -5.14 -29.44 14.57
CA GLU A 102 -5.49 -28.03 14.36
C GLU A 102 -6.15 -27.83 12.97
N ILE A 103 -5.61 -28.52 11.96
CA ILE A 103 -6.16 -28.49 10.61
C ILE A 103 -7.46 -29.29 10.56
N ALA A 104 -7.49 -30.47 11.17
CA ALA A 104 -8.68 -31.32 11.23
C ALA A 104 -9.88 -30.65 11.94
N GLN A 105 -9.64 -29.84 12.98
CA GLN A 105 -10.67 -29.13 13.73
C GLN A 105 -11.17 -27.85 13.05
N SER A 106 -10.41 -27.29 12.11
CA SER A 106 -10.78 -26.07 11.39
C SER A 106 -11.61 -26.41 10.14
N ARG A 107 -11.02 -26.32 8.95
CA ARG A 107 -11.67 -26.75 7.70
C ARG A 107 -11.55 -28.27 7.50
N GLY A 108 -10.49 -28.88 8.02
CA GLY A 108 -10.04 -30.19 7.58
C GLY A 108 -9.46 -30.17 6.16
N VAL A 109 -9.16 -31.37 5.65
CA VAL A 109 -8.73 -31.60 4.28
C VAL A 109 -9.86 -32.31 3.52
N GLU A 110 -10.05 -31.97 2.24
CA GLU A 110 -11.10 -32.53 1.40
C GLU A 110 -10.54 -33.21 0.15
N ALA A 111 -11.32 -34.10 -0.45
CA ALA A 111 -10.97 -34.69 -1.74
C ALA A 111 -10.86 -33.60 -2.83
N GLY A 112 -9.77 -33.64 -3.60
CA GLY A 112 -9.43 -32.64 -4.60
C GLY A 112 -8.46 -31.56 -4.11
N ASP A 113 -8.22 -31.45 -2.80
CA ASP A 113 -7.23 -30.49 -2.27
C ASP A 113 -5.82 -30.86 -2.72
N LYS A 114 -5.03 -29.84 -3.08
CA LYS A 114 -3.58 -29.98 -3.22
C LYS A 114 -2.92 -29.61 -1.90
N ILE A 115 -2.19 -30.55 -1.34
CA ILE A 115 -1.50 -30.39 -0.06
C ILE A 115 0.01 -30.57 -0.23
N ARG A 116 0.76 -29.85 0.61
CA ARG A 116 2.16 -30.10 0.87
C ARG A 116 2.26 -30.95 2.12
N TYR A 117 3.11 -31.97 2.08
CA TYR A 117 3.33 -32.87 3.19
C TYR A 117 4.83 -33.10 3.40
N LEU A 118 5.19 -33.40 4.65
CA LEU A 118 6.51 -33.84 5.04
C LEU A 118 6.65 -35.32 4.70
N ASN A 119 7.76 -35.70 4.08
CA ASN A 119 8.09 -37.09 3.74
C ASN A 119 9.28 -37.54 4.58
N LEU A 120 9.02 -38.45 5.52
CA LEU A 120 9.99 -39.03 6.46
C LEU A 120 10.40 -40.46 6.07
N SER A 121 10.00 -40.93 4.89
CA SER A 121 10.15 -42.35 4.52
C SER A 121 11.61 -42.81 4.39
N GLU A 122 12.56 -41.92 4.11
CA GLU A 122 13.99 -42.31 4.06
C GLU A 122 14.61 -42.43 5.45
N ILE A 123 14.12 -41.67 6.44
CA ILE A 123 14.62 -41.72 7.83
C ILE A 123 13.95 -42.86 8.61
N MET A 124 12.69 -43.17 8.30
CA MET A 124 11.90 -44.21 8.95
C MET A 124 11.39 -45.23 7.92
N PRO A 125 12.28 -45.97 7.23
CA PRO A 125 11.89 -46.85 6.15
C PRO A 125 10.98 -47.98 6.66
N GLY A 126 9.84 -48.16 5.98
CA GLY A 126 8.87 -49.22 6.30
C GLY A 126 8.02 -48.97 7.55
N GLN A 127 8.16 -47.80 8.21
CA GLN A 127 7.29 -47.40 9.31
C GLN A 127 6.03 -46.67 8.79
N PRO A 128 4.85 -46.91 9.38
CA PRO A 128 3.66 -46.10 9.12
C PRO A 128 3.81 -44.69 9.74
N GLY A 129 3.00 -43.72 9.30
CA GLY A 129 3.07 -42.34 9.83
C GLY A 129 4.23 -41.50 9.29
N THR A 130 4.82 -41.91 8.17
CA THR A 130 5.96 -41.20 7.55
C THR A 130 5.56 -40.02 6.68
N PHE A 131 4.27 -39.73 6.54
CA PHE A 131 3.78 -38.58 5.79
C PHE A 131 2.87 -37.72 6.65
N ILE A 132 3.25 -36.46 6.84
CA ILE A 132 2.56 -35.54 7.76
C ILE A 132 2.12 -34.30 6.98
N PHE A 133 0.87 -33.88 7.15
CA PHE A 133 0.36 -32.66 6.54
C PHE A 133 1.18 -31.44 6.99
N VAL A 134 1.51 -30.56 6.06
CA VAL A 134 2.23 -29.31 6.34
C VAL A 134 1.36 -28.11 6.00
N ASP A 135 0.89 -28.02 4.76
CA ASP A 135 0.16 -26.84 4.29
C ASP A 135 -0.66 -27.10 3.02
N PHE A 136 -1.57 -26.19 2.67
CA PHE A 136 -2.29 -26.21 1.40
C PHE A 136 -1.51 -25.50 0.28
N VAL A 137 -1.61 -26.01 -0.94
CA VAL A 137 -1.04 -25.36 -2.12
C VAL A 137 -2.01 -24.31 -2.67
N ARG A 138 -1.69 -23.02 -2.47
CA ARG A 138 -2.56 -21.87 -2.81
C ARG A 138 -2.17 -21.13 -4.09
N SER A 139 -1.28 -21.70 -4.90
CA SER A 139 -0.68 -21.00 -6.06
C SER A 139 -1.74 -20.53 -7.08
N ILE A 140 -2.75 -21.35 -7.39
CA ILE A 140 -3.77 -21.01 -8.39
C ILE A 140 -4.66 -19.84 -7.92
N PRO A 141 -5.33 -19.88 -6.75
CA PRO A 141 -6.13 -18.75 -6.27
C PRO A 141 -5.35 -17.43 -6.18
N ILE A 142 -4.11 -17.49 -5.69
CA ILE A 142 -3.26 -16.29 -5.55
C ILE A 142 -2.92 -15.71 -6.93
N VAL A 143 -2.54 -16.55 -7.90
CA VAL A 143 -2.25 -16.09 -9.26
C VAL A 143 -3.50 -15.52 -9.94
N LEU A 144 -4.67 -16.15 -9.75
CA LEU A 144 -5.93 -15.62 -10.30
C LEU A 144 -6.28 -14.24 -9.73
N LEU A 145 -6.12 -14.04 -8.41
CA LEU A 145 -6.33 -12.74 -7.78
C LEU A 145 -5.31 -11.70 -8.27
N ALA A 146 -4.04 -12.08 -8.42
CA ALA A 146 -3.00 -11.20 -8.95
C ALA A 146 -3.29 -10.77 -10.40
N VAL A 147 -3.74 -11.71 -11.25
CA VAL A 147 -4.14 -11.41 -12.64
C VAL A 147 -5.39 -10.53 -12.67
N LEU A 148 -6.40 -10.81 -11.86
CA LEU A 148 -7.59 -9.98 -11.76
C LEU A 148 -7.23 -8.55 -11.34
N TYR A 149 -6.42 -8.40 -10.30
CA TYR A 149 -5.90 -7.11 -9.85
C TYR A 149 -5.17 -6.37 -10.99
N ALA A 150 -4.29 -7.08 -11.70
CA ALA A 150 -3.56 -6.53 -12.84
C ALA A 150 -4.50 -6.01 -13.94
N VAL A 151 -5.49 -6.81 -14.32
CA VAL A 151 -6.48 -6.46 -15.34
C VAL A 151 -7.27 -5.22 -14.93
N VAL A 152 -7.73 -5.14 -13.67
CA VAL A 152 -8.48 -3.98 -13.17
C VAL A 152 -7.62 -2.73 -13.20
N VAL A 153 -6.38 -2.80 -12.68
CA VAL A 153 -5.46 -1.65 -12.65
C VAL A 153 -5.13 -1.17 -14.06
N VAL A 154 -4.81 -2.07 -14.99
CA VAL A 154 -4.49 -1.71 -16.38
C VAL A 154 -5.74 -1.21 -17.12
N SER A 155 -6.93 -1.72 -16.82
CA SER A 155 -8.17 -1.24 -17.45
C SER A 155 -8.51 0.19 -17.02
N VAL A 156 -8.36 0.51 -15.73
CA VAL A 156 -8.70 1.83 -15.19
C VAL A 156 -7.59 2.84 -15.46
N ALA A 157 -6.34 2.52 -15.11
CA ALA A 157 -5.20 3.42 -15.20
C ALA A 157 -4.38 3.29 -16.50
N ARG A 158 -4.78 2.40 -17.42
CA ARG A 158 -4.19 2.23 -18.76
C ARG A 158 -2.69 1.95 -18.67
N TRP A 159 -1.92 2.54 -19.57
CA TRP A 159 -0.46 2.42 -19.63
C TRP A 159 0.25 2.90 -18.36
N ARG A 160 -0.34 3.86 -17.62
CA ARG A 160 0.20 4.28 -16.33
C ARG A 160 0.03 3.18 -15.28
N GLY A 161 -1.11 2.49 -15.28
CA GLY A 161 -1.35 1.32 -14.42
C GLY A 161 -0.34 0.20 -14.65
N PHE A 162 -0.08 -0.14 -15.92
CA PHE A 162 0.92 -1.14 -16.28
C PHE A 162 2.33 -0.77 -15.77
N ARG A 163 2.74 0.49 -15.96
CA ARG A 163 4.04 0.97 -15.46
C ARG A 163 4.12 0.96 -13.94
N ALA A 164 3.04 1.33 -13.24
CA ALA A 164 3.00 1.28 -11.78
C ALA A 164 3.19 -0.16 -11.26
N MET A 165 2.55 -1.14 -11.91
CA MET A 165 2.74 -2.57 -11.58
C MET A 165 4.18 -3.05 -11.78
N LEU A 166 4.80 -2.70 -12.92
CA LEU A 166 6.20 -3.09 -13.15
C LEU A 166 7.16 -2.35 -12.19
N GLY A 167 6.82 -1.11 -11.81
CA GLY A 167 7.50 -0.37 -10.75
C GLY A 167 7.42 -1.10 -9.40
N LEU A 168 6.25 -1.63 -9.03
CA LEU A 168 6.08 -2.43 -7.81
C LEU A 168 6.97 -3.67 -7.82
N VAL A 169 7.04 -4.39 -8.94
CA VAL A 169 7.97 -5.53 -9.12
C VAL A 169 9.43 -5.06 -8.95
N GLY A 170 9.82 -3.94 -9.54
CA GLY A 170 11.14 -3.34 -9.35
C GLY A 170 11.44 -3.01 -7.88
N GLY A 171 10.45 -2.52 -7.14
CA GLY A 171 10.57 -2.29 -5.70
C GLY A 171 10.83 -3.57 -4.91
N PHE A 172 10.10 -4.64 -5.21
CA PHE A 172 10.35 -5.97 -4.62
C PHE A 172 11.72 -6.54 -5.00
N ILE A 173 12.22 -6.28 -6.20
CA ILE A 173 13.58 -6.69 -6.60
C ILE A 173 14.63 -5.97 -5.73
N VAL A 174 14.49 -4.65 -5.50
CA VAL A 174 15.40 -3.93 -4.59
C VAL A 174 15.30 -4.48 -3.17
N MET A 175 14.09 -4.80 -2.69
CA MET A 175 13.91 -5.45 -1.39
C MET A 175 14.67 -6.78 -1.32
N ALA A 176 14.44 -7.67 -2.29
CA ALA A 176 14.97 -9.03 -2.29
C ALA A 176 16.48 -9.11 -2.56
N GLN A 177 17.04 -8.19 -3.34
CA GLN A 177 18.44 -8.25 -3.78
C GLN A 177 19.37 -7.29 -3.05
N PHE A 178 18.83 -6.25 -2.39
CA PHE A 178 19.65 -5.24 -1.68
C PHE A 178 19.32 -5.17 -0.19
N ILE A 179 18.05 -4.96 0.18
CA ILE A 179 17.66 -4.75 1.58
C ILE A 179 17.75 -6.05 2.38
N LEU A 180 17.07 -7.13 1.96
CA LEU A 180 17.06 -8.39 2.71
C LEU A 180 18.47 -8.99 2.86
N PRO A 181 19.29 -9.12 1.79
CA PRO A 181 20.63 -9.67 1.95
C PRO A 181 21.54 -8.75 2.78
N GLY A 182 21.38 -7.42 2.67
CA GLY A 182 22.12 -6.47 3.49
C GLY A 182 21.78 -6.56 4.99
N LEU A 183 20.52 -6.85 5.34
CA LEU A 183 20.13 -7.11 6.73
C LEU A 183 20.75 -8.41 7.25
N VAL A 184 20.75 -9.47 6.42
CA VAL A 184 21.36 -10.77 6.75
C VAL A 184 22.87 -10.64 6.98
N GLU A 185 23.56 -9.82 6.18
CA GLU A 185 24.99 -9.50 6.35
C GLU A 185 25.27 -8.54 7.53
N GLY A 186 24.26 -8.11 8.28
CA GLY A 186 24.44 -7.25 9.46
C GLY A 186 24.80 -5.79 9.15
N LYS A 187 24.49 -5.30 7.94
CA LYS A 187 24.77 -3.90 7.55
C LYS A 187 23.95 -2.90 8.37
N PRO A 188 24.38 -1.63 8.48
CA PRO A 188 23.66 -0.60 9.23
C PRO A 188 22.19 -0.46 8.79
N PRO A 189 21.21 -0.91 9.60
CA PRO A 189 19.83 -1.10 9.13
C PRO A 189 19.11 0.22 8.79
N LEU A 190 19.45 1.29 9.51
CA LEU A 190 18.93 2.64 9.26
C LEU A 190 19.29 3.12 7.86
N LEU A 191 20.59 3.02 7.51
CA LEU A 191 21.09 3.45 6.21
C LEU A 191 20.57 2.56 5.10
N LEU A 192 20.51 1.25 5.34
CA LEU A 192 20.01 0.28 4.37
C LEU A 192 18.54 0.52 4.04
N GLY A 193 17.70 0.72 5.06
CA GLY A 193 16.29 1.05 4.89
C GLY A 193 16.08 2.40 4.19
N LEU A 194 16.83 3.42 4.59
CA LEU A 194 16.76 4.76 3.99
C LEU A 194 17.21 4.76 2.53
N ILE A 195 18.40 4.22 2.23
CA ILE A 195 18.95 4.17 0.87
C ILE A 195 18.06 3.31 -0.03
N GLY A 196 17.67 2.11 0.42
CA GLY A 196 16.78 1.23 -0.33
C GLY A 196 15.44 1.90 -0.64
N SER A 197 14.85 2.57 0.35
CA SER A 197 13.61 3.33 0.17
C SER A 197 13.76 4.49 -0.82
N ILE A 198 14.86 5.25 -0.77
CA ILE A 198 15.13 6.32 -1.74
C ILE A 198 15.29 5.75 -3.16
N VAL A 199 16.03 4.66 -3.33
CA VAL A 199 16.22 4.01 -4.65
C VAL A 199 14.88 3.56 -5.21
N ILE A 200 14.07 2.87 -4.40
CA ILE A 200 12.72 2.44 -4.79
C ILE A 200 11.89 3.66 -5.19
N MET A 201 11.86 4.71 -4.38
CA MET A 201 11.06 5.91 -4.65
C MET A 201 11.49 6.63 -5.93
N VAL A 202 12.79 6.82 -6.15
CA VAL A 202 13.33 7.43 -7.38
C VAL A 202 12.94 6.60 -8.60
N GLY A 203 13.14 5.28 -8.55
CA GLY A 203 12.81 4.37 -9.64
C GLY A 203 11.32 4.36 -9.95
N VAL A 204 10.49 4.05 -8.95
CA VAL A 204 9.03 3.89 -9.09
C VAL A 204 8.39 5.19 -9.55
N LEU A 205 8.73 6.33 -8.95
CA LEU A 205 8.10 7.62 -9.29
C LEU A 205 8.36 8.03 -10.73
N TYR A 206 9.63 8.04 -11.15
CA TYR A 206 9.98 8.46 -12.51
C TYR A 206 9.54 7.43 -13.55
N PHE A 207 9.52 6.15 -13.21
CA PHE A 207 9.02 5.12 -14.10
C PHE A 207 7.50 5.20 -14.31
N ALA A 208 6.72 5.37 -13.23
CA ALA A 208 5.26 5.42 -13.31
C ALA A 208 4.73 6.76 -13.84
N HIS A 209 5.28 7.89 -13.37
CA HIS A 209 4.76 9.23 -13.67
C HIS A 209 5.58 10.01 -14.70
N GLY A 210 6.76 9.53 -15.07
CA GLY A 210 7.65 10.21 -16.01
C GLY A 210 8.42 11.38 -15.38
N PHE A 211 9.42 11.87 -16.11
CA PHE A 211 10.25 13.00 -15.69
C PHE A 211 9.51 14.32 -15.89
N SER A 212 9.15 14.98 -14.78
CA SER A 212 8.51 16.30 -14.81
C SER A 212 8.79 17.06 -13.52
N ALA A 213 8.65 18.40 -13.55
CA ALA A 213 8.73 19.21 -12.34
C ALA A 213 7.69 18.79 -11.29
N ARG A 214 6.51 18.33 -11.74
CA ARG A 214 5.43 17.79 -10.89
C ARG A 214 5.91 16.55 -10.14
N THR A 215 6.50 15.59 -10.86
CA THR A 215 7.06 14.34 -10.29
C THR A 215 8.25 14.61 -9.37
N SER A 216 9.17 15.49 -9.79
CA SER A 216 10.35 15.86 -9.00
C SER A 216 9.99 16.56 -7.69
N THR A 217 8.96 17.42 -7.70
CA THR A 217 8.42 18.02 -6.48
C THR A 217 7.83 16.98 -5.53
N ALA A 218 7.06 16.02 -6.06
CA ALA A 218 6.52 14.94 -5.25
C ALA A 218 7.65 14.14 -4.60
N LEU A 219 8.69 13.77 -5.37
CA LEU A 219 9.87 13.08 -4.87
C LEU A 219 10.55 13.86 -3.73
N LEU A 220 10.75 15.18 -3.84
CA LEU A 220 11.33 15.98 -2.74
C LEU A 220 10.48 15.90 -1.47
N GLY A 221 9.16 15.94 -1.62
CA GLY A 221 8.22 15.72 -0.52
C GLY A 221 8.36 14.33 0.10
N THR A 222 8.50 13.30 -0.73
CA THR A 222 8.72 11.91 -0.28
C THR A 222 10.04 11.78 0.47
N LEU A 223 11.13 12.35 -0.05
CA LEU A 223 12.45 12.30 0.59
C LEU A 223 12.44 12.99 1.95
N PHE A 224 11.73 14.12 2.07
CA PHE A 224 11.53 14.78 3.35
C PHE A 224 10.75 13.88 4.33
N GLY A 225 9.61 13.33 3.90
CA GLY A 225 8.81 12.43 4.73
C GLY A 225 9.60 11.20 5.19
N LEU A 226 10.36 10.58 4.27
CA LEU A 226 11.21 9.43 4.54
C LEU A 226 12.35 9.76 5.51
N GLY A 227 12.93 10.96 5.40
CA GLY A 227 13.95 11.44 6.35
C GLY A 227 13.38 11.59 7.76
N ILE A 228 12.17 12.16 7.90
CA ILE A 228 11.46 12.23 9.17
C ILE A 228 11.16 10.83 9.71
N THR A 229 10.63 9.94 8.87
CA THR A 229 10.37 8.54 9.25
C THR A 229 11.65 7.88 9.74
N ALA A 230 12.78 7.99 9.05
CA ALA A 230 14.05 7.40 9.48
C ALA A 230 14.54 7.93 10.84
N VAL A 231 14.45 9.23 11.09
CA VAL A 231 14.80 9.83 12.38
C VAL A 231 13.88 9.33 13.48
N MET A 232 12.57 9.33 13.23
CA MET A 232 11.57 8.87 14.19
C MET A 232 11.68 7.37 14.46
N SER A 233 12.01 6.56 13.45
CA SER A 233 12.26 5.12 13.59
C SER A 233 13.47 4.87 14.48
N ALA A 234 14.59 5.53 14.23
CA ALA A 234 15.79 5.39 15.06
C ALA A 234 15.53 5.79 16.53
N TRP A 235 14.81 6.89 16.75
CA TRP A 235 14.42 7.32 18.10
C TRP A 235 13.44 6.35 18.76
N ALA A 236 12.39 5.92 18.05
CA ALA A 236 11.33 5.11 18.62
C ALA A 236 11.78 3.67 18.92
N THR A 237 12.65 3.09 18.08
CA THR A 237 13.22 1.76 18.33
C THR A 237 13.97 1.70 19.65
N ASP A 238 14.76 2.73 19.96
CA ASP A 238 15.50 2.83 21.23
C ASP A 238 14.56 3.22 22.40
N ALA A 239 13.77 4.28 22.22
CA ALA A 239 12.93 4.84 23.28
C ALA A 239 11.80 3.91 23.75
N ALA A 240 11.27 3.06 22.85
CA ALA A 240 10.23 2.09 23.17
C ALA A 240 10.78 0.67 23.43
N TYR A 241 12.11 0.51 23.53
CA TYR A 241 12.76 -0.78 23.75
C TYR A 241 12.29 -1.85 22.76
N LEU A 242 12.21 -1.50 21.47
CA LEU A 242 11.82 -2.44 20.43
C LEU A 242 12.98 -3.39 20.13
N THR A 243 13.09 -4.44 20.95
CA THR A 243 14.16 -5.44 20.89
C THR A 243 14.07 -6.35 19.66
N GLY A 244 12.87 -6.46 19.06
CA GLY A 244 12.61 -7.35 17.95
C GLY A 244 12.50 -8.81 18.32
N VAL A 245 12.18 -9.13 19.57
CA VAL A 245 11.86 -10.50 20.04
C VAL A 245 10.37 -10.63 20.31
N GLY A 246 9.54 -9.87 19.60
CA GLY A 246 8.10 -9.78 19.84
C GLY A 246 7.27 -10.79 19.04
N ASP A 247 7.86 -11.46 18.06
CA ASP A 247 7.17 -12.31 17.07
C ASP A 247 7.86 -13.68 16.91
N GLU A 248 7.10 -14.71 16.55
CA GLU A 248 7.59 -16.08 16.44
C GLU A 248 8.67 -16.22 15.35
N ASP A 249 8.51 -15.50 14.24
CA ASP A 249 9.49 -15.45 13.15
C ASP A 249 10.83 -14.86 13.63
N THR A 250 10.76 -13.82 14.46
CA THR A 250 11.96 -13.18 15.02
C THR A 250 12.68 -14.09 16.01
N TYR A 251 11.94 -14.90 16.78
CA TYR A 251 12.52 -15.91 17.67
C TYR A 251 13.29 -16.99 16.88
N GLN A 252 12.74 -17.42 15.73
CA GLN A 252 13.46 -18.34 14.84
C GLN A 252 14.76 -17.71 14.31
N LEU A 253 14.74 -16.43 13.91
CA LEU A 253 15.92 -15.71 13.45
C LEU A 253 17.01 -15.61 14.52
N VAL A 254 16.64 -15.42 15.81
CA VAL A 254 17.59 -15.43 16.93
C VAL A 254 18.27 -16.80 17.05
N ASN A 255 17.48 -17.88 16.99
CA ASN A 255 17.99 -19.24 17.17
C ASN A 255 18.89 -19.72 16.02
N MET A 256 18.79 -19.09 14.84
CA MET A 256 19.67 -19.37 13.70
C MET A 256 21.07 -18.74 13.82
N GLY A 257 21.37 -18.01 14.91
CA GLY A 257 22.74 -17.64 15.30
C GLY A 257 23.43 -16.56 14.45
N GLY A 258 22.69 -15.76 13.69
CA GLY A 258 23.24 -14.72 12.82
C GLY A 258 23.66 -13.43 13.54
N GLN A 259 24.57 -12.66 12.94
CA GLN A 259 24.97 -11.31 13.40
C GLN A 259 23.91 -10.22 13.15
N MET A 260 22.64 -10.60 12.97
CA MET A 260 21.57 -9.70 12.60
C MET A 260 21.08 -8.91 13.82
N SER A 261 20.93 -7.60 13.66
CA SER A 261 20.28 -6.76 14.67
C SER A 261 18.77 -6.83 14.49
N LEU A 262 18.05 -7.50 15.41
CA LEU A 262 16.59 -7.62 15.36
C LEU A 262 15.87 -6.28 15.52
N SER A 263 16.30 -5.46 16.47
CA SER A 263 15.87 -4.06 16.59
C SER A 263 16.17 -3.27 15.30
N GLY A 264 17.26 -3.61 14.63
CA GLY A 264 17.62 -3.13 13.31
C GLY A 264 16.63 -3.50 12.20
N ILE A 265 16.15 -4.74 12.20
CA ILE A 265 15.12 -5.22 11.25
C ILE A 265 13.82 -4.43 11.47
N ILE A 266 13.40 -4.23 12.72
CA ILE A 266 12.25 -3.37 13.05
C ILE A 266 12.48 -1.97 12.48
N MET A 267 13.61 -1.34 12.81
CA MET A 267 13.91 0.02 12.36
C MET A 267 13.87 0.13 10.82
N CYS A 268 14.40 -0.86 10.10
CA CYS A 268 14.33 -0.92 8.65
C CYS A 268 12.87 -1.08 8.16
N GLY A 269 12.11 -1.97 8.78
CA GLY A 269 10.68 -2.21 8.50
C GLY A 269 9.82 -0.96 8.73
N LEU A 270 10.08 -0.20 9.80
CA LEU A 270 9.41 1.08 10.09
C LEU A 270 9.59 2.09 8.93
N ILE A 271 10.79 2.16 8.36
CA ILE A 271 11.10 3.07 7.23
C ILE A 271 10.39 2.61 5.96
N ILE A 272 10.45 1.31 5.67
CA ILE A 272 9.85 0.71 4.46
C ILE A 272 8.32 0.80 4.50
N SER A 273 7.70 0.57 5.66
CA SER A 273 6.24 0.64 5.84
C SER A 273 5.65 1.99 5.41
N GLY A 274 6.36 3.09 5.65
CA GLY A 274 5.93 4.43 5.26
C GLY A 274 6.00 4.71 3.75
N LEU A 275 6.78 3.94 2.97
CA LEU A 275 7.13 4.25 1.58
C LEU A 275 5.91 4.33 0.65
N GLY A 276 5.04 3.33 0.70
CA GLY A 276 3.89 3.22 -0.20
C GLY A 276 2.90 4.38 -0.03
N VAL A 277 2.61 4.73 1.23
CA VAL A 277 1.67 5.80 1.56
C VAL A 277 2.27 7.19 1.27
N LEU A 278 3.58 7.37 1.52
CA LEU A 278 4.29 8.61 1.19
C LEU A 278 4.26 8.91 -0.32
N ASN A 279 4.44 7.88 -1.16
CA ASN A 279 4.36 8.03 -2.61
C ASN A 279 3.01 8.58 -3.07
N ASP A 280 1.92 7.93 -2.63
CA ASP A 280 0.56 8.30 -3.02
C ASP A 280 0.21 9.73 -2.62
N VAL A 281 0.48 10.08 -1.35
CA VAL A 281 0.17 11.40 -0.81
C VAL A 281 0.95 12.50 -1.52
N THR A 282 2.26 12.32 -1.71
CA THR A 282 3.11 13.38 -2.29
C THR A 282 2.80 13.63 -3.77
N ILE A 283 2.49 12.58 -4.54
CA ILE A 283 2.05 12.73 -5.94
C ILE A 283 0.69 13.39 -6.04
N THR A 284 -0.26 12.99 -5.19
CA THR A 284 -1.59 13.57 -5.15
C THR A 284 -1.54 15.04 -4.75
N GLN A 285 -0.75 15.39 -3.73
CA GLN A 285 -0.57 16.79 -3.31
C GLN A 285 0.09 17.65 -4.39
N SER A 286 1.17 17.17 -5.00
CA SER A 286 1.82 17.85 -6.11
C SER A 286 0.82 18.06 -7.25
N SER A 287 0.09 17.02 -7.65
CA SER A 287 -0.91 17.11 -8.72
C SER A 287 -2.02 18.12 -8.39
N ALA A 288 -2.56 18.12 -7.16
CA ALA A 288 -3.58 19.06 -6.75
C ALA A 288 -3.14 20.53 -6.89
N VAL A 289 -1.89 20.84 -6.51
CA VAL A 289 -1.34 22.20 -6.68
C VAL A 289 -1.21 22.57 -8.15
N TRP A 290 -0.74 21.65 -9.00
CA TRP A 290 -0.60 21.88 -10.44
C TRP A 290 -1.96 22.13 -11.11
N GLU A 291 -2.96 21.29 -10.85
CA GLU A 291 -4.31 21.45 -11.41
C GLU A 291 -4.94 22.78 -10.96
N MET A 292 -4.81 23.15 -9.68
CA MET A 292 -5.31 24.46 -9.19
C MET A 292 -4.61 25.65 -9.87
N TYR A 293 -3.31 25.54 -10.13
CA TYR A 293 -2.57 26.58 -10.83
C TYR A 293 -2.95 26.68 -12.31
N GLU A 294 -3.14 25.54 -12.99
CA GLU A 294 -3.54 25.49 -14.40
C GLU A 294 -4.94 26.11 -14.60
N LEU A 295 -5.86 25.89 -13.66
CA LEU A 295 -7.19 26.51 -13.68
C LEU A 295 -7.18 28.00 -13.32
N ALA A 296 -6.27 28.45 -12.44
CA ALA A 296 -6.18 29.85 -12.02
C ALA A 296 -4.73 30.37 -11.94
N PRO A 297 -4.05 30.61 -13.07
CA PRO A 297 -2.63 30.97 -13.10
C PRO A 297 -2.28 32.28 -12.37
N GLY A 298 -3.25 33.20 -12.29
CA GLY A 298 -3.16 34.48 -11.57
C GLY A 298 -3.28 34.36 -10.05
N ALA A 299 -3.61 33.18 -9.51
CA ALA A 299 -3.76 32.99 -8.06
C ALA A 299 -2.44 33.28 -7.31
N SER A 300 -2.57 33.88 -6.12
CA SER A 300 -1.45 34.10 -5.22
C SER A 300 -0.94 32.77 -4.64
N ALA A 301 0.35 32.73 -4.27
CA ALA A 301 0.94 31.55 -3.65
C ALA A 301 0.18 31.11 -2.39
N LYS A 302 -0.28 32.08 -1.57
CA LYS A 302 -1.10 31.83 -0.39
C LYS A 302 -2.43 31.15 -0.75
N ARG A 303 -3.09 31.57 -1.84
CA ARG A 303 -4.35 30.97 -2.29
C ARG A 303 -4.15 29.53 -2.78
N LEU A 304 -3.08 29.25 -3.52
CA LEU A 304 -2.72 27.89 -3.96
C LEU A 304 -2.39 27.00 -2.76
N PHE A 305 -1.55 27.47 -1.83
CA PHE A 305 -1.16 26.72 -0.64
C PHE A 305 -2.37 26.38 0.24
N THR A 306 -3.21 27.38 0.57
CA THR A 306 -4.42 27.17 1.38
C THR A 306 -5.50 26.34 0.67
N GLY A 307 -5.55 26.40 -0.66
CA GLY A 307 -6.40 25.53 -1.47
C GLY A 307 -5.95 24.07 -1.40
N ALA A 308 -4.69 23.80 -1.72
CA ALA A 308 -4.11 22.47 -1.68
C ALA A 308 -4.07 21.87 -0.26
N MET A 309 -3.78 22.68 0.77
CA MET A 309 -3.86 22.20 2.16
C MET A 309 -5.27 21.83 2.62
N ARG A 310 -6.34 22.33 1.96
CA ARG A 310 -7.70 21.80 2.23
C ARG A 310 -7.81 20.37 1.74
N VAL A 311 -7.41 20.11 0.49
CA VAL A 311 -7.34 18.75 -0.08
C VAL A 311 -6.43 17.85 0.75
N GLY A 312 -5.27 18.35 1.15
CA GLY A 312 -4.32 17.64 2.02
C GLY A 312 -4.93 17.24 3.36
N ARG A 313 -5.69 18.12 4.02
CA ARG A 313 -6.36 17.78 5.30
C ARG A 313 -7.45 16.73 5.13
N ASP A 314 -8.23 16.80 4.05
CA ASP A 314 -9.23 15.78 3.75
C ASP A 314 -8.55 14.41 3.51
N HIS A 315 -7.40 14.42 2.83
CA HIS A 315 -6.63 13.21 2.59
C HIS A 315 -5.98 12.65 3.87
N ILE A 316 -5.50 13.50 4.78
CA ILE A 316 -4.98 13.07 6.10
C ILE A 316 -6.05 12.28 6.84
N ALA A 317 -7.25 12.84 6.95
CA ALA A 317 -8.35 12.18 7.67
C ALA A 317 -8.65 10.79 7.08
N SER A 318 -8.74 10.69 5.75
CA SER A 318 -8.97 9.41 5.08
C SER A 318 -7.82 8.42 5.31
N THR A 319 -6.57 8.87 5.21
CA THR A 319 -5.41 7.98 5.31
C THR A 319 -5.22 7.43 6.72
N VAL A 320 -5.51 8.24 7.75
CA VAL A 320 -5.50 7.79 9.15
C VAL A 320 -6.46 6.62 9.34
N TYR A 321 -7.69 6.71 8.81
CA TYR A 321 -8.66 5.62 8.89
C TYR A 321 -8.22 4.39 8.10
N THR A 322 -7.70 4.58 6.88
CA THR A 322 -7.23 3.48 6.04
C THR A 322 -6.11 2.69 6.72
N ILE A 323 -5.10 3.39 7.26
CA ILE A 323 -3.99 2.74 7.96
C ILE A 323 -4.51 2.05 9.23
N ALA A 324 -5.25 2.75 10.07
CA ALA A 324 -5.73 2.21 11.34
C ALA A 324 -6.57 0.94 11.15
N PHE A 325 -7.52 0.94 10.21
CA PHE A 325 -8.37 -0.23 9.97
C PHE A 325 -7.65 -1.37 9.24
N ALA A 326 -6.66 -1.07 8.39
CA ALA A 326 -5.85 -2.11 7.76
C ALA A 326 -5.06 -2.91 8.81
N TYR A 327 -4.39 -2.21 9.73
CA TYR A 327 -3.63 -2.86 10.82
C TYR A 327 -4.54 -3.49 11.86
N ALA A 328 -5.63 -2.84 12.26
CA ALA A 328 -6.62 -3.46 13.17
C ALA A 328 -7.22 -4.74 12.57
N GLY A 329 -7.46 -4.75 11.25
CA GLY A 329 -7.92 -5.93 10.51
C GLY A 329 -6.92 -7.07 10.53
N ALA A 330 -5.63 -6.78 10.34
CA ALA A 330 -4.56 -7.77 10.43
C ALA A 330 -4.37 -8.29 11.88
N ALA A 331 -4.57 -7.44 12.88
CA ALA A 331 -4.42 -7.76 14.30
C ALA A 331 -5.68 -8.38 14.94
N LEU A 332 -6.73 -8.71 14.17
CA LEU A 332 -7.98 -9.25 14.71
C LEU A 332 -7.81 -10.46 15.66
N PRO A 333 -6.98 -11.49 15.34
CA PRO A 333 -6.77 -12.61 16.25
C PRO A 333 -6.22 -12.17 17.61
N VAL A 334 -5.24 -11.27 17.60
CA VAL A 334 -4.66 -10.71 18.83
C VAL A 334 -5.71 -9.90 19.58
N LEU A 335 -6.46 -9.02 18.91
CA LEU A 335 -7.53 -8.22 19.54
C LEU A 335 -8.63 -9.10 20.18
N ILE A 336 -8.99 -10.23 19.57
CA ILE A 336 -9.91 -11.20 20.16
C ILE A 336 -9.29 -11.80 21.42
N LEU A 337 -8.02 -12.21 21.36
CA LEU A 337 -7.31 -12.76 22.51
C LEU A 337 -7.26 -11.77 23.69
N VAL A 338 -6.97 -10.49 23.41
CA VAL A 338 -7.03 -9.41 24.41
C VAL A 338 -8.42 -9.31 25.03
N SER A 339 -9.47 -9.36 24.20
CA SER A 339 -10.86 -9.31 24.66
C SER A 339 -11.24 -10.50 25.54
N LEU A 340 -10.63 -11.66 25.33
CA LEU A 340 -10.89 -12.88 26.11
C LEU A 340 -10.09 -12.96 27.41
N TYR A 341 -8.90 -12.34 27.45
CA TYR A 341 -8.01 -12.39 28.61
C TYR A 341 -8.38 -11.46 29.76
N GLU A 342 -9.44 -10.65 29.61
CA GLU A 342 -9.91 -9.67 30.61
C GLU A 342 -8.80 -8.75 31.17
N ARG A 343 -7.70 -8.58 30.42
CA ARG A 343 -6.58 -7.73 30.84
C ARG A 343 -6.89 -6.26 30.59
N PRO A 344 -6.31 -5.35 31.39
CA PRO A 344 -6.36 -3.93 31.07
C PRO A 344 -5.86 -3.70 29.64
N LEU A 345 -6.69 -3.00 28.84
CA LEU A 345 -6.37 -2.69 27.44
C LEU A 345 -5.00 -2.02 27.30
N PHE A 346 -4.68 -1.12 28.23
CA PHE A 346 -3.42 -0.38 28.20
C PHE A 346 -2.20 -1.29 28.32
N ASP A 347 -2.19 -2.23 29.28
CA ASP A 347 -1.09 -3.18 29.48
C ASP A 347 -0.85 -4.03 28.23
N THR A 348 -1.93 -4.36 27.52
CA THR A 348 -1.86 -5.20 26.32
C THR A 348 -1.39 -4.41 25.09
N LEU A 349 -1.84 -3.17 24.92
CA LEU A 349 -1.36 -2.28 23.86
C LEU A 349 0.13 -1.95 24.02
N THR A 350 0.67 -2.02 25.25
CA THR A 350 2.09 -1.84 25.54
C THR A 350 2.89 -3.14 25.54
N SER A 351 2.28 -4.27 25.16
CA SER A 351 3.00 -5.54 24.97
C SER A 351 3.92 -5.43 23.74
N GLY A 352 5.04 -6.15 23.72
CA GLY A 352 6.08 -5.99 22.69
C GLY A 352 5.56 -6.09 21.25
N GLU A 353 4.72 -7.09 20.96
CA GLU A 353 4.13 -7.34 19.64
C GLU A 353 3.20 -6.20 19.18
N LEU A 354 2.25 -5.80 20.04
CA LEU A 354 1.30 -4.73 19.70
C LEU A 354 1.97 -3.34 19.72
N ALA A 355 2.92 -3.11 20.63
CA ALA A 355 3.65 -1.86 20.70
C ALA A 355 4.45 -1.61 19.42
N GLU A 356 5.04 -2.65 18.83
CA GLU A 356 5.75 -2.52 17.55
C GLU A 356 4.81 -2.04 16.44
N GLU A 357 3.64 -2.66 16.27
CA GLU A 357 2.67 -2.28 15.23
C GLU A 357 2.10 -0.88 15.46
N ILE A 358 1.86 -0.48 16.71
CA ILE A 358 1.40 0.85 17.07
C ILE A 358 2.48 1.89 16.75
N VAL A 359 3.73 1.65 17.16
CA VAL A 359 4.86 2.54 16.86
C VAL A 359 5.08 2.64 15.35
N ARG A 360 4.99 1.53 14.61
CA ARG A 360 5.04 1.50 13.15
C ARG A 360 3.99 2.38 12.51
N THR A 361 2.76 2.25 12.96
CA THR A 361 1.63 3.05 12.48
C THR A 361 1.83 4.54 12.78
N LEU A 362 2.26 4.89 13.99
CA LEU A 362 2.46 6.28 14.41
C LEU A 362 3.64 6.94 13.69
N VAL A 363 4.80 6.28 13.63
CA VAL A 363 6.00 6.79 12.96
C VAL A 363 5.75 7.00 11.46
N GLY A 364 5.10 6.04 10.80
CA GLY A 364 4.69 6.17 9.39
C GLY A 364 3.71 7.34 9.18
N SER A 365 2.70 7.46 10.04
CA SER A 365 1.68 8.53 9.96
C SER A 365 2.25 9.92 10.21
N ILE A 366 3.21 10.08 11.14
CA ILE A 366 3.88 11.36 11.40
C ILE A 366 4.66 11.82 10.16
N GLY A 367 5.48 10.93 9.59
CA GLY A 367 6.22 11.23 8.35
C GLY A 367 5.29 11.64 7.22
N LEU A 368 4.15 10.95 7.09
CA LEU A 368 3.12 11.26 6.10
C LEU A 368 2.48 12.63 6.27
N VAL A 369 1.98 12.92 7.48
CA VAL A 369 1.26 14.17 7.79
C VAL A 369 2.19 15.36 7.58
N LEU A 370 3.47 15.23 7.91
CA LEU A 370 4.48 16.28 7.71
C LEU A 370 4.92 16.42 6.25
N ALA A 371 4.88 15.35 5.45
CA ALA A 371 5.19 15.41 4.02
C ALA A 371 4.18 16.27 3.24
N ILE A 372 2.91 16.31 3.64
CA ILE A 372 1.84 17.08 2.96
C ILE A 372 2.13 18.59 2.88
N PRO A 373 2.33 19.32 4.00
CA PRO A 373 2.59 20.75 3.94
C PRO A 373 3.90 21.07 3.22
N VAL A 374 4.93 20.23 3.37
CA VAL A 374 6.23 20.42 2.69
C VAL A 374 6.08 20.23 1.17
N THR A 375 5.43 19.15 0.73
CA THR A 375 5.17 18.91 -0.70
C THR A 375 4.33 20.03 -1.29
N THR A 376 3.30 20.48 -0.57
CA THR A 376 2.43 21.57 -1.00
C THR A 376 3.23 22.87 -1.14
N LEU A 377 4.09 23.20 -0.17
CA LEU A 377 4.94 24.38 -0.23
C LEU A 377 5.89 24.32 -1.44
N ILE A 378 6.62 23.21 -1.61
CA ILE A 378 7.55 23.03 -2.73
C ILE A 378 6.79 23.12 -4.07
N ALA A 379 5.62 22.49 -4.17
CA ALA A 379 4.78 22.56 -5.37
C ALA A 379 4.35 23.98 -5.71
N VAL A 380 3.91 24.77 -4.72
CA VAL A 380 3.53 26.16 -4.94
C VAL A 380 4.72 26.99 -5.40
N LEU A 381 5.89 26.83 -4.78
CA LEU A 381 7.10 27.54 -5.17
C LEU A 381 7.53 27.18 -6.61
N VAL A 382 7.53 25.88 -6.94
CA VAL A 382 7.91 25.38 -8.26
C VAL A 382 6.91 25.83 -9.33
N VAL A 383 5.60 25.72 -9.08
CA VAL A 383 4.58 26.09 -10.08
C VAL A 383 4.57 27.60 -10.33
N LYS A 384 4.79 28.43 -9.31
CA LYS A 384 4.89 29.89 -9.50
C LYS A 384 6.19 30.31 -10.21
N ALA A 385 7.26 29.53 -10.07
CA ALA A 385 8.52 29.76 -10.78
C ALA A 385 8.52 29.23 -12.22
N THR A 386 7.77 28.15 -12.49
CA THR A 386 7.68 27.51 -13.82
C THR A 386 6.50 27.99 -14.66
N GLY A 387 5.44 28.47 -14.02
CA GLY A 387 4.15 28.81 -14.60
C GLY A 387 4.13 30.12 -15.38
N ILE A 388 3.29 30.14 -16.42
CA ILE A 388 3.22 31.12 -17.49
C ILE A 388 2.76 32.49 -16.94
N ARG A 389 3.60 33.54 -17.09
CA ARG A 389 3.08 34.90 -17.28
C ARG A 389 2.36 34.87 -18.62
N ARG A 390 1.03 34.96 -18.61
CA ARG A 390 0.29 35.34 -19.82
C ARG A 390 0.89 36.69 -20.22
N THR A 391 1.47 36.76 -21.41
CA THR A 391 1.77 38.03 -22.05
C THR A 391 0.49 38.84 -21.98
N ASP A 392 0.53 39.98 -21.31
CA ASP A 392 -0.48 41.00 -21.44
C ASP A 392 -0.51 41.42 -22.92
N GLU A 393 -1.47 40.90 -23.65
CA GLU A 393 -1.95 41.36 -24.96
C GLU A 393 -3.24 40.55 -25.18
N VAL A 394 -4.43 41.14 -25.15
CA VAL A 394 -4.80 42.30 -25.95
C VAL A 394 -5.59 43.29 -25.08
N THR A 395 -4.92 44.31 -24.56
CA THR A 395 -5.56 45.63 -24.57
C THR A 395 -5.75 45.96 -26.04
N VAL A 396 -6.97 45.81 -26.55
CA VAL A 396 -7.40 46.56 -27.73
C VAL A 396 -7.49 48.01 -27.26
N GLY A 397 -6.32 48.62 -27.10
CA GLY A 397 -6.19 50.06 -27.04
C GLY A 397 -6.56 50.57 -28.42
N VAL A 398 -7.77 51.10 -28.52
CA VAL A 398 -8.10 52.29 -29.31
C VAL A 398 -7.32 52.43 -30.63
N ALA A 399 -7.73 51.67 -31.64
CA ALA A 399 -7.45 52.00 -33.04
C ALA A 399 -8.73 51.86 -33.88
N GLY A 400 -9.89 52.20 -33.30
CA GLY A 400 -11.20 52.24 -33.97
C GLY A 400 -11.83 53.63 -34.04
N GLY A 401 -11.16 54.67 -33.53
CA GLY A 401 -11.70 56.04 -33.48
C GLY A 401 -11.46 56.88 -34.75
N GLU A 402 -10.44 56.55 -35.55
CA GLU A 402 -10.07 57.36 -36.73
C GLU A 402 -10.51 56.74 -38.06
N ALA A 403 -10.91 55.46 -38.08
CA ALA A 403 -11.45 54.80 -39.27
C ALA A 403 -12.96 55.06 -39.49
N LEU A 404 -13.69 55.54 -38.48
CA LEU A 404 -15.12 55.87 -38.58
C LEU A 404 -15.42 57.35 -38.93
N ALA A 405 -14.39 58.20 -39.07
CA ALA A 405 -14.56 59.58 -39.53
C ALA A 405 -14.49 59.72 -41.08
N MET A 406 -14.12 58.64 -41.78
CA MET A 406 -13.98 58.59 -43.25
C MET A 406 -15.14 57.88 -43.96
N ALA A 407 -16.08 57.28 -43.22
CA ALA A 407 -17.32 56.72 -43.76
C ALA A 407 -18.50 57.54 -43.23
N GLY A 408 -18.95 58.52 -44.02
CA GLY A 408 -20.07 59.40 -43.70
C GLY A 408 -21.40 58.66 -43.53
N ILE A 409 -21.58 58.06 -42.35
CA ILE A 409 -22.84 57.45 -41.94
C ILE A 409 -23.46 58.33 -40.85
N ASP A 410 -24.58 58.93 -41.24
CA ASP A 410 -25.38 59.86 -40.48
C ASP A 410 -25.90 59.26 -39.17
N ARG A 411 -25.72 59.97 -38.05
CA ARG A 411 -26.09 59.55 -36.68
C ARG A 411 -27.57 59.78 -36.36
N GLY A 412 -28.44 59.72 -37.36
CA GLY A 412 -29.84 60.17 -37.26
C GLY A 412 -30.92 59.11 -37.04
N GLN A 413 -30.66 57.79 -37.07
CA GLN A 413 -31.75 56.80 -37.18
C GLN A 413 -31.71 55.59 -36.22
N ALA A 414 -30.82 55.55 -35.23
CA ALA A 414 -30.70 54.40 -34.31
C ALA A 414 -31.34 54.62 -32.91
N ALA A 415 -32.17 55.65 -32.73
CA ALA A 415 -32.78 55.97 -31.43
C ALA A 415 -34.31 55.75 -31.36
N GLU A 416 -34.93 55.17 -32.38
CA GLU A 416 -36.40 55.04 -32.43
C GLU A 416 -36.84 53.64 -32.89
N ARG A 417 -36.56 52.62 -32.07
CA ARG A 417 -37.25 51.31 -32.14
C ARG A 417 -37.06 50.45 -30.88
N ALA A 418 -36.96 51.10 -29.73
CA ALA A 418 -37.13 50.47 -28.42
C ALA A 418 -38.43 50.98 -27.79
N HIS A 419 -39.57 50.48 -28.27
CA HIS A 419 -40.83 50.39 -27.52
C HIS A 419 -41.93 49.81 -28.44
N LEU A 420 -42.83 49.00 -27.85
CA LEU A 420 -43.97 48.28 -28.46
C LEU A 420 -43.50 46.91 -29.03
N THR A 421 -43.97 45.74 -28.60
CA THR A 421 -45.28 45.32 -28.09
C THR A 421 -45.19 44.06 -27.22
N ASN A 422 -46.05 44.02 -26.20
CA ASN A 422 -46.47 42.85 -25.44
C ASN A 422 -47.61 42.12 -26.20
N ASP A 423 -47.95 40.91 -25.72
CA ASP A 423 -49.16 40.11 -25.93
C ASP A 423 -49.21 39.01 -27.02
N GLY A 424 -49.38 37.76 -26.54
CA GLY A 424 -50.54 36.93 -26.87
C GLY A 424 -50.39 35.80 -27.90
N GLY A 425 -50.57 34.55 -27.45
CA GLY A 425 -51.39 33.57 -28.20
C GLY A 425 -50.79 32.21 -28.62
N SER A 426 -51.34 31.16 -28.00
CA SER A 426 -51.72 29.82 -28.55
C SER A 426 -50.68 28.77 -28.98
N SER A 427 -50.72 27.62 -28.27
CA SER A 427 -50.35 26.27 -28.75
C SER A 427 -51.39 25.70 -29.74
N PRO A 428 -51.10 24.62 -30.50
CA PRO A 428 -51.19 23.22 -30.03
C PRO A 428 -49.94 22.39 -30.45
N GLY A 429 -49.55 21.24 -29.94
CA GLY A 429 -50.18 20.17 -29.16
C GLY A 429 -49.52 18.87 -29.66
N HIS A 430 -48.84 18.11 -28.80
CA HIS A 430 -48.63 16.68 -29.06
C HIS A 430 -48.38 15.89 -27.76
N GLU A 431 -49.07 14.77 -27.67
CA GLU A 431 -49.36 13.97 -26.48
C GLU A 431 -48.20 13.04 -26.07
N LEU A 432 -48.12 12.82 -24.76
CA LEU A 432 -47.37 11.74 -24.10
C LEU A 432 -48.26 10.48 -23.98
N PRO A 433 -47.69 9.26 -23.98
CA PRO A 433 -48.33 8.13 -23.33
C PRO A 433 -47.98 8.09 -21.83
N THR A 434 -49.02 7.85 -21.04
CA THR A 434 -49.02 7.71 -19.58
C THR A 434 -48.55 6.32 -19.13
N GLY A 435 -47.81 6.27 -18.03
CA GLY A 435 -47.51 5.06 -17.27
C GLY A 435 -47.42 5.41 -15.79
N HIS A 436 -48.41 4.96 -15.01
CA HIS A 436 -48.58 5.19 -13.57
C HIS A 436 -47.65 4.33 -12.71
N GLY A 437 -47.11 4.93 -11.65
CA GLY A 437 -46.58 4.26 -10.45
C GLY A 437 -46.37 5.30 -9.33
N PRO A 438 -46.87 5.11 -8.10
CA PRO A 438 -46.85 6.15 -7.06
C PRO A 438 -45.47 6.23 -6.39
N SER A 439 -44.86 7.41 -6.45
CA SER A 439 -43.66 7.75 -5.68
C SER A 439 -44.04 8.17 -4.26
N THR A 440 -43.69 7.35 -3.27
CA THR A 440 -43.64 7.73 -1.85
C THR A 440 -42.45 8.66 -1.63
N GLN A 441 -42.70 9.96 -1.50
CA GLN A 441 -41.70 10.91 -0.99
C GLN A 441 -41.61 10.76 0.53
N HIS A 442 -40.46 10.33 1.03
CA HIS A 442 -40.11 10.40 2.45
C HIS A 442 -39.65 11.84 2.76
N GLU A 443 -40.52 12.63 3.38
CA GLU A 443 -40.14 13.89 4.02
C GLU A 443 -39.31 13.59 5.27
N LEU A 444 -38.10 14.15 5.35
CA LEU A 444 -37.26 14.12 6.55
C LEU A 444 -37.89 14.99 7.65
N PRO A 445 -38.08 14.48 8.88
CA PRO A 445 -38.77 15.23 9.93
C PRO A 445 -37.90 16.35 10.49
N THR A 446 -38.51 17.54 10.61
CA THR A 446 -37.90 18.73 11.21
C THR A 446 -37.68 18.54 12.72
N ARG A 447 -36.67 19.25 13.25
CA ARG A 447 -36.10 19.16 14.61
C ARG A 447 -37.11 19.36 15.77
N ARG A 448 -38.37 19.68 15.49
CA ARG A 448 -39.43 19.88 16.48
C ARG A 448 -40.31 18.63 16.70
N GLY A 449 -40.27 17.65 15.79
CA GLY A 449 -41.02 16.38 15.93
C GLY A 449 -40.33 15.33 16.79
N ARG A 450 -39.01 15.44 17.02
CA ARG A 450 -38.23 14.43 17.76
C ARG A 450 -38.39 14.49 19.29
N ARG A 451 -38.97 15.57 19.84
CA ARG A 451 -39.12 15.77 21.29
C ARG A 451 -40.45 15.29 21.88
N ARG A 452 -41.34 14.70 21.09
CA ARG A 452 -42.61 14.11 21.57
C ARG A 452 -42.66 12.58 21.50
N ALA A 453 -41.57 11.93 21.09
CA ALA A 453 -41.46 10.47 21.02
C ALA A 453 -40.58 9.86 22.14
N GLU A 454 -40.08 10.68 23.07
CA GLU A 454 -39.27 10.24 24.22
C GLU A 454 -40.06 10.28 25.56
N GLU A 455 -41.38 10.51 25.53
CA GLU A 455 -42.25 10.50 26.72
C GLU A 455 -43.52 9.64 26.55
N ALA A 456 -43.49 8.60 25.71
CA ALA A 456 -44.60 7.64 25.56
C ALA A 456 -44.12 6.19 25.68
#